data_AF-A0A920ATL5-F1
#
_entry.id   AF-A0A920ATL5-F1
#
_cell.length_a   1.000
_cell.length_b   1.000
_cell.length_c   1.000
_cell.angle_alpha   90.00
_cell.angle_beta   90.00
_cell.angle_gamma   90.00
#
_symmetry.space_group_name_H-M   'P 1'
#
loop_
_entity.id
_entity.type
_entity.pdbx_description
1 polymer ?
#
loop_
_entity_poly.entity_id
_entity_poly.type
_entity_poly.pdbx_seq_one_letter_code
_entity_poly.pdbx_strand_id
1 'polypeptide(L)'
;MEKNSIVEIFCGNYPDNHITPNIESNPNFVFENDPAFPGVQLYDEDGNIVTVNSFTECEHYVLGGWDNTLYGTNELNFYNSFSMLLILSVFIYSLLKKRKYS
;
A
#
# COMPACT_ATOMS: atom_id res chain seq x y z
N MET A 1 -18.46 4.01 14.40
CA MET A 1 -17.71 3.14 13.49
C MET A 1 -16.77 4.03 12.71
N GLU A 2 -15.47 3.86 12.87
CA GLU A 2 -14.49 4.72 12.21
C GLU A 2 -14.16 4.10 10.86
N LYS A 3 -14.58 4.75 9.78
CA LYS A 3 -14.26 4.31 8.42
C LYS A 3 -12.81 4.65 8.13
N ASN A 4 -12.02 3.68 7.66
CA ASN A 4 -10.66 3.92 7.22
C ASN A 4 -10.63 4.10 5.70
N SER A 5 -10.10 5.23 5.23
CA SER A 5 -10.02 5.53 3.80
C SER A 5 -9.13 4.56 3.03
N ILE A 6 -8.10 4.00 3.66
CA ILE A 6 -7.20 3.01 3.04
C ILE A 6 -7.94 1.70 2.82
N VAL A 7 -8.77 1.29 3.79
CA VAL A 7 -9.65 0.11 3.65
C VAL A 7 -10.64 0.34 2.51
N GLU A 8 -11.22 1.53 2.39
CA GLU A 8 -12.12 1.82 1.25
C GLU A 8 -11.42 1.75 -0.11
N ILE A 9 -10.15 2.19 -0.18
CA ILE A 9 -9.35 2.12 -1.41
C ILE A 9 -9.00 0.68 -1.78
N PHE A 10 -8.66 -0.18 -0.81
CA PHE A 10 -8.18 -1.53 -1.07
C PHE A 10 -9.28 -2.60 -1.09
N CYS A 11 -10.24 -2.48 -0.19
CA CYS A 11 -11.30 -3.47 0.05
C CYS A 11 -12.66 -3.05 -0.53
N GLY A 12 -12.80 -1.79 -0.96
CA GLY A 12 -14.06 -1.23 -1.42
C GLY A 12 -14.90 -0.62 -0.30
N ASN A 13 -16.11 -0.16 -0.63
CA ASN A 13 -16.95 0.55 0.34
C ASN A 13 -17.37 -0.36 1.49
N TYR A 14 -17.42 0.21 2.70
CA TYR A 14 -17.96 -0.44 3.88
C TYR A 14 -19.42 -0.91 3.66
N PRO A 15 -19.74 -2.19 3.91
CA PRO A 15 -21.12 -2.66 3.83
C PRO A 15 -21.99 -2.06 4.94
N ASP A 16 -23.30 -1.96 4.67
CA ASP A 16 -24.25 -1.42 5.64
C ASP A 16 -24.27 -2.28 6.92
N ASN A 17 -24.14 -1.64 8.08
CA ASN A 17 -24.03 -2.30 9.39
C ASN A 17 -22.84 -3.25 9.52
N HIS A 18 -21.73 -3.00 8.82
CA HIS A 18 -20.47 -3.69 9.09
C HIS A 18 -20.16 -3.64 10.60
N ILE A 19 -19.63 -4.73 11.14
CA ILE A 19 -19.15 -4.78 12.53
C ILE A 19 -17.77 -5.40 12.45
N THR A 20 -16.75 -4.60 12.73
CA THR A 20 -15.38 -5.10 12.82
C THR A 20 -15.29 -6.04 14.02
N PRO A 21 -15.06 -7.35 13.80
CA PRO A 21 -14.95 -8.30 14.90
C PRO A 21 -13.66 -8.02 15.66
N ASN A 22 -13.70 -8.17 17.00
CA ASN A 22 -12.48 -8.18 17.80
C ASN A 22 -11.85 -9.57 17.72
N ILE A 23 -10.77 -9.69 16.94
CA ILE A 23 -10.10 -10.97 16.63
C ILE A 23 -8.96 -11.26 17.64
N GLU A 24 -8.59 -10.32 18.52
CA GLU A 24 -7.36 -10.33 19.34
C GLU A 24 -7.20 -11.48 20.38
N SER A 25 -8.04 -12.54 20.37
CA SER A 25 -7.87 -13.66 21.31
C SER A 25 -8.36 -15.03 20.86
N ASN A 26 -8.72 -15.24 19.59
CA ASN A 26 -9.14 -16.57 19.13
C ASN A 26 -8.18 -17.14 18.07
N PRO A 27 -7.24 -18.03 18.46
CA PRO A 27 -6.32 -18.67 17.51
C PRO A 27 -7.01 -19.63 16.53
N ASN A 28 -8.27 -19.98 16.76
CA ASN A 28 -9.08 -20.81 15.87
C ASN A 28 -10.08 -19.98 15.05
N PHE A 29 -9.94 -18.64 15.04
CA PHE A 29 -10.79 -17.81 14.22
C PHE A 29 -10.46 -18.03 12.74
N VAL A 30 -11.51 -18.27 11.93
CA VAL A 30 -11.41 -18.45 10.49
C VAL A 30 -12.35 -17.44 9.86
N PHE A 31 -11.85 -16.66 8.90
CA PHE A 31 -12.67 -15.73 8.14
C PHE A 31 -13.65 -16.51 7.25
N GLU A 32 -14.91 -16.09 7.26
CA GLU A 32 -15.92 -16.65 6.37
C GLU A 32 -15.78 -16.04 4.97
N ASN A 33 -15.76 -16.90 3.96
CA ASN A 33 -15.73 -16.47 2.56
C ASN A 33 -17.05 -15.79 2.18
N ASP A 34 -16.98 -14.60 1.58
CA ASP A 34 -18.12 -13.91 0.99
C ASP A 34 -18.10 -14.11 -0.54
N PRO A 35 -18.99 -14.94 -1.10
CA PRO A 35 -19.03 -15.18 -2.55
C PRO A 35 -19.31 -13.93 -3.40
N ALA A 36 -19.87 -12.88 -2.81
CA ALA A 36 -20.13 -11.61 -3.50
C ALA A 36 -18.91 -10.66 -3.46
N PHE A 37 -17.91 -10.96 -2.63
CA PHE A 37 -16.70 -10.16 -2.52
C PHE A 37 -15.69 -10.56 -3.61
N PRO A 38 -15.18 -9.61 -4.40
CA PRO A 38 -14.11 -9.91 -5.35
C PRO A 38 -12.83 -10.24 -4.59
N GLY A 39 -12.18 -11.37 -4.88
CA GLY A 39 -10.92 -11.73 -4.24
C GLY A 39 -9.85 -10.65 -4.45
N VAL A 40 -9.28 -10.13 -3.35
CA VAL A 40 -8.25 -9.09 -3.36
C VAL A 40 -6.91 -9.71 -2.97
N GLN A 41 -5.85 -9.34 -3.69
CA GLN A 41 -4.48 -9.71 -3.31
C GLN A 41 -3.84 -8.57 -2.54
N LEU A 42 -3.32 -8.90 -1.35
CA LEU A 42 -2.59 -8.00 -0.49
C LEU A 42 -1.17 -8.53 -0.27
N TYR A 43 -0.27 -7.61 0.09
CA TYR A 43 1.15 -7.82 0.26
C TYR A 43 1.59 -7.24 1.60
N ASP A 44 2.54 -7.88 2.25
CA ASP A 44 3.21 -7.30 3.42
C ASP A 44 4.55 -6.66 3.02
N GLU A 45 5.20 -6.02 4.01
CA GLU A 45 6.50 -5.36 3.84
C GLU A 45 7.62 -6.34 3.41
N ASP A 46 7.46 -7.64 3.69
CA ASP A 46 8.41 -8.70 3.33
C ASP A 46 8.12 -9.30 1.93
N GLY A 47 7.06 -8.86 1.27
CA GLY A 47 6.64 -9.33 -0.05
C GLY A 47 5.89 -10.67 -0.05
N ASN A 48 5.40 -11.12 1.10
CA ASN A 48 4.47 -12.24 1.17
C ASN A 48 3.12 -11.83 0.57
N ILE A 49 2.40 -12.81 0.03
CA ILE A 49 1.14 -12.57 -0.68
C ILE A 49 0.02 -13.30 0.04
N VAL A 50 -1.09 -12.59 0.27
CA VAL A 50 -2.35 -13.18 0.75
C VAL A 50 -3.48 -12.83 -0.20
N THR A 51 -4.37 -13.79 -0.46
CA THR A 51 -5.61 -13.55 -1.21
C THR A 51 -6.78 -13.64 -0.25
N VAL A 52 -7.47 -12.51 -0.05
CA VAL A 52 -8.60 -12.37 0.87
C VAL A 52 -9.92 -12.45 0.11
N ASN A 53 -10.92 -13.09 0.69
CA ASN A 53 -12.22 -13.35 0.04
C ASN A 53 -13.42 -12.82 0.84
N SER A 54 -13.19 -11.90 1.78
CA SER A 54 -14.27 -11.16 2.43
C SER A 54 -13.83 -9.75 2.81
N PHE A 55 -14.79 -8.85 2.96
CA PHE A 55 -14.51 -7.47 3.38
C PHE A 55 -13.86 -7.42 4.77
N THR A 56 -14.38 -8.18 5.72
CA THR A 56 -13.87 -8.25 7.10
C THR A 56 -12.44 -8.78 7.16
N GLU A 57 -12.11 -9.77 6.34
CA GLU A 57 -10.74 -10.28 6.20
C GLU A 57 -9.83 -9.21 5.61
N CYS A 58 -10.23 -8.59 4.50
CA CYS A 58 -9.47 -7.53 3.86
C CYS A 58 -9.19 -6.36 4.83
N GLU A 59 -10.21 -5.89 5.55
CA GLU A 59 -10.07 -4.85 6.57
C GLU A 59 -9.03 -5.25 7.63
N HIS A 60 -9.08 -6.48 8.13
CA HIS A 60 -8.15 -6.95 9.15
C HIS A 60 -6.69 -6.91 8.67
N TYR A 61 -6.43 -7.41 7.46
CA TYR A 61 -5.09 -7.39 6.87
C TYR A 61 -4.61 -5.95 6.60
N VAL A 62 -5.48 -5.09 6.05
CA VAL A 62 -5.12 -3.68 5.75
C VAL A 62 -4.82 -2.89 7.02
N LEU A 63 -5.63 -3.05 8.08
CA LEU A 63 -5.35 -2.43 9.37
C LEU A 63 -4.10 -3.02 10.04
N GLY A 64 -3.75 -4.26 9.72
CA GLY A 64 -2.51 -4.94 10.12
C GLY A 64 -1.26 -4.50 9.34
N GLY A 65 -1.40 -3.57 8.38
CA GLY A 65 -0.27 -3.03 7.60
C GLY A 65 -0.05 -3.69 6.24
N TRP A 66 -0.95 -4.56 5.80
CA TRP A 66 -0.90 -5.11 4.45
C TRP A 66 -1.44 -4.10 3.44
N ASP A 67 -0.85 -4.06 2.25
CA ASP A 67 -1.25 -3.15 1.19
C ASP A 67 -1.59 -3.89 -0.11
N ASN A 68 -2.22 -3.20 -1.06
CA ASN A 68 -2.17 -3.66 -2.43
C ASN A 68 -0.97 -2.97 -3.10
N THR A 69 0.01 -3.76 -3.55
CA THR A 69 1.23 -3.24 -4.21
C THR A 69 0.94 -2.51 -5.54
N LEU A 70 -0.32 -2.30 -5.91
CA LEU A 70 -0.70 -1.32 -6.93
C LEU A 70 -0.26 0.13 -6.56
N TYR A 71 0.15 0.39 -5.31
CA TYR A 71 0.80 1.64 -4.89
C TYR A 71 2.32 1.72 -5.16
N GLY A 72 2.87 0.88 -6.05
CA GLY A 72 4.23 1.03 -6.61
C GLY A 72 4.51 2.36 -7.36
N THR A 73 3.54 3.28 -7.41
CA THR A 73 3.72 4.62 -8.01
C THR A 73 4.61 5.53 -7.16
N ASN A 74 4.58 5.40 -5.82
CA ASN A 74 5.37 6.26 -4.94
C ASN A 74 6.86 5.94 -5.02
N GLU A 75 7.24 4.67 -5.11
CA GLU A 75 8.63 4.26 -5.26
C GLU A 75 9.20 4.73 -6.60
N LEU A 76 8.48 4.52 -7.70
CA LEU A 76 8.92 4.95 -9.01
C LEU A 76 9.08 6.48 -9.08
N ASN A 77 8.15 7.23 -8.49
CA ASN A 77 8.23 8.69 -8.39
C ASN A 77 9.42 9.15 -7.53
N PHE A 78 9.71 8.44 -6.45
CA PHE A 78 10.87 8.69 -5.61
C PHE A 78 12.17 8.45 -6.39
N TYR A 79 12.31 7.30 -7.05
CA TYR A 79 13.47 6.97 -7.88
C TYR A 79 13.67 7.98 -9.03
N ASN A 80 12.59 8.36 -9.72
CA ASN A 80 12.65 9.35 -10.79
C ASN A 80 13.08 10.73 -10.27
N SER A 81 12.52 11.16 -9.13
CA SER A 81 12.87 12.44 -8.50
C SER A 81 14.34 12.45 -8.05
N PHE A 82 14.80 11.38 -7.42
CA PHE A 82 16.19 11.24 -6.99
C PHE A 82 17.17 11.23 -8.18
N SER A 83 16.85 10.50 -9.24
CA SER A 83 17.64 10.46 -10.48
C SER A 83 17.77 11.84 -11.13
N MET A 84 16.67 12.60 -11.20
CA MET A 84 16.66 13.95 -11.76
C MET A 84 17.58 14.91 -10.96
N LEU A 85 17.54 14.83 -9.63
CA LEU A 85 18.41 15.63 -8.75
C LEU A 85 19.90 15.31 -8.96
N LEU A 86 20.25 14.03 -9.12
CA LEU A 86 21.63 13.63 -9.40
C LEU A 86 22.13 14.20 -10.74
N ILE A 87 21.34 14.07 -11.81
CA ILE A 87 21.68 14.61 -13.13
C ILE A 87 21.87 16.13 -13.05
N LEU A 88 20.95 16.84 -12.37
CA LEU A 88 21.04 18.28 -12.17
C LEU A 88 22.32 18.67 -11.42
N SER A 89 22.69 17.91 -10.38
CA SER A 89 23.91 18.18 -9.59
C SER A 89 25.19 18.06 -10.42
N VAL A 90 25.28 17.04 -11.27
CA VAL A 90 26.41 16.83 -12.19
C VAL A 90 26.45 17.94 -13.24
N PHE A 91 25.29 18.32 -13.78
CA PHE A 91 25.18 19.40 -14.74
C PHE A 91 25.65 20.74 -14.15
N ILE A 92 25.16 21.12 -12.96
CA ILE A 92 25.59 22.32 -12.24
C ILE A 92 27.09 22.27 -11.97
N TYR A 93 27.61 21.15 -11.47
CA TYR A 93 29.05 20.98 -11.23
C TYR A 93 29.88 21.21 -12.50
N SER A 94 29.43 20.67 -13.65
CA SER A 94 30.12 20.86 -14.92
C SER A 94 30.15 22.32 -15.37
N LEU A 95 29.07 23.08 -15.16
CA LEU A 95 28.99 24.51 -15.47
C LEU A 95 29.90 25.34 -14.55
N LEU A 96 29.91 25.04 -13.25
CA LEU A 96 30.79 25.71 -12.28
C LEU A 96 32.27 25.44 -12.59
N LYS A 97 32.62 24.19 -12.94
CA LYS A 97 33.97 23.84 -13.39
C LYS A 97 34.34 24.62 -14.65
N LYS A 98 33.47 24.66 -15.67
CA LYS A 98 33.73 25.41 -16.90
C LYS A 98 33.97 26.90 -16.66
N ARG A 99 33.21 27.53 -15.75
CA ARG A 99 33.40 28.95 -15.37
C ARG A 99 34.70 29.22 -14.61
N LYS A 100 35.27 28.22 -13.91
CA LYS A 100 36.53 28.38 -13.17
C LYS A 100 37.78 28.25 -14.07
N TYR A 101 37.65 27.60 -15.23
CA TYR A 101 38.75 27.36 -16.18
C TYR A 101 38.62 28.16 -17.49
N SER A 102 37.64 29.06 -17.58
CA SER A 102 37.49 30.06 -18.65
C SER A 102 37.82 31.44 -18.11
#